data_AF-A0A1G2G5G2-F1
#
_entry.id   AF-A0A1G2G5G2-F1
#
_cell.length_a   1.000
_cell.length_b   1.000
_cell.length_c   1.000
_cell.angle_alpha   90.00
_cell.angle_beta   90.00
_cell.angle_gamma   90.00
#
_symmetry.space_group_name_H-M   'P 1'
#
loop_
_entity.id
_entity.type
_entity.pdbx_description
1 polymer ?
#
loop_
_entity_poly.entity_id
_entity_poly.type
_entity_poly.pdbx_seq_one_letter_code
_entity_poly.pdbx_strand_id
1 'polypeptide(L)'
;MTLMTVIGFVGGAIIIGAYYLISRGVLSGTSRGYHALNLLGSVLLASDLFSKDAWSGVTLQVIFSAIAIWSLVRLTTLTREV
;
A
#
# COMPACT_ATOMS: atom_id res chain seq x y z
N MET A 1 -1.35 -24.02 0.84
CA MET A 1 -1.51 -22.53 0.85
C MET A 1 -2.82 -22.20 0.16
N THR A 2 -3.65 -21.34 0.75
CA THR A 2 -4.89 -20.88 0.10
C THR A 2 -4.60 -19.76 -0.91
N LEU A 3 -5.51 -19.51 -1.86
CA LEU A 3 -5.38 -18.38 -2.79
C LEU A 3 -5.22 -17.04 -2.05
N MET A 4 -5.98 -16.84 -0.97
CA MET A 4 -5.87 -15.65 -0.11
C MET A 4 -4.46 -15.52 0.50
N THR A 5 -3.87 -16.64 0.95
CA THR A 5 -2.51 -16.62 1.50
C THR A 5 -1.49 -16.18 0.46
N VAL A 6 -1.62 -16.64 -0.80
CA VAL A 6 -0.74 -16.19 -1.89
C VAL A 6 -0.92 -14.70 -2.16
N ILE A 7 -2.17 -14.22 -2.20
CA ILE A 7 -2.50 -12.79 -2.34
C ILE A 7 -1.87 -11.97 -1.20
N GLY A 8 -1.92 -12.46 0.03
CA GLY A 8 -1.30 -11.83 1.19
C GLY A 8 0.22 -11.70 1.04
N PHE A 9 0.90 -12.77 0.62
CA PHE A 9 2.34 -12.73 0.36
C PHE A 9 2.70 -11.75 -0.77
N VAL A 10 1.92 -11.73 -1.85
CA VAL A 10 2.11 -10.76 -2.95
C VAL A 10 1.92 -9.33 -2.44
N GLY A 11 0.85 -9.07 -1.67
CA GLY A 11 0.60 -7.76 -1.05
C GLY A 11 1.74 -7.32 -0.14
N GLY A 12 2.21 -8.21 0.73
CA GLY A 12 3.36 -7.96 1.61
C GLY A 12 4.65 -7.67 0.82
N ALA A 13 4.93 -8.43 -0.25
CA ALA A 13 6.08 -8.20 -1.11
C ALA A 13 6.03 -6.84 -1.81
N ILE A 14 4.84 -6.39 -2.23
CA ILE A 14 4.65 -5.05 -2.82
C ILE A 14 4.94 -3.95 -1.79
N ILE A 15 4.41 -4.06 -0.57
CA ILE A 15 4.67 -3.07 0.50
C ILE A 15 6.16 -3.01 0.82
N ILE A 16 6.81 -4.16 1.00
CA ILE A 16 8.25 -4.24 1.28
C ILE A 16 9.06 -3.69 0.11
N GLY A 17 8.69 -4.02 -1.13
CA GLY A 17 9.32 -3.47 -2.33
C GLY A 17 9.20 -1.95 -2.41
N ALA A 18 8.03 -1.40 -2.09
CA ALA A 18 7.81 0.05 -2.02
C ALA A 18 8.70 0.71 -0.96
N TYR A 19 8.80 0.10 0.23
CA TYR A 19 9.70 0.57 1.29
C TYR A 19 11.16 0.51 0.84
N TYR A 20 11.59 -0.59 0.24
CA TYR A 20 12.94 -0.75 -0.29
C TYR A 20 13.29 0.34 -1.32
N LEU A 21 12.38 0.65 -2.24
CA LEU A 21 12.58 1.70 -3.23
C LEU A 21 12.73 3.09 -2.59
N ILE A 22 11.99 3.39 -1.53
CA ILE A 22 12.19 4.61 -0.74
C ILE A 22 13.53 4.59 -0.01
N SER A 23 13.88 3.49 0.65
CA SER A 23 15.15 3.38 1.39
C SER A 23 16.38 3.52 0.48
N ARG A 24 16.24 3.17 -0.80
CA ARG A 24 17.28 3.35 -1.83
C ARG A 24 17.28 4.73 -2.48
N GLY A 25 16.34 5.61 -2.12
CA GLY A 25 16.17 6.93 -2.74
C GLY A 25 15.64 6.89 -4.19
N VAL A 26 15.16 5.74 -4.66
CA VAL A 26 14.58 5.58 -6.01
C VAL A 26 13.21 6.22 -6.09
N LEU A 27 12.42 6.11 -5.01
CA LEU A 27 11.17 6.82 -4.83
C LEU A 27 11.30 7.81 -3.67
N SER A 28 10.56 8.92 -3.75
CA SER A 28 10.36 9.82 -2.62
C SER A 28 9.08 9.46 -1.85
N GLY A 29 9.02 9.85 -0.57
CA GLY A 29 7.78 9.79 0.22
C GLY A 29 6.66 10.69 -0.30
N THR A 30 6.92 11.51 -1.32
CA THR A 30 5.95 12.33 -2.05
C THR A 30 5.68 11.79 -3.46
N SER A 31 6.20 10.61 -3.79
CA SER A 31 6.00 10.01 -5.11
C SER A 31 4.64 9.36 -5.21
N ARG A 32 3.93 9.63 -6.31
CA ARG A 32 2.68 8.92 -6.65
C ARG A 32 2.90 7.41 -6.74
N GLY A 33 4.06 6.98 -7.25
CA GLY A 33 4.40 5.56 -7.37
C GLY A 33 4.48 4.87 -6.01
N TYR A 34 5.06 5.53 -5.01
CA TYR A 34 5.16 4.97 -3.66
C TYR A 34 3.78 4.79 -3.02
N HIS A 35 2.90 5.80 -3.11
CA HIS A 35 1.56 5.69 -2.55
C HIS A 35 0.69 4.69 -3.32
N ALA A 36 0.82 4.60 -4.65
CA ALA A 36 0.12 3.61 -5.45
C ALA A 36 0.52 2.17 -5.08
N LEU A 37 1.82 1.91 -4.90
CA LEU A 37 2.30 0.60 -4.45
C LEU A 37 1.81 0.26 -3.05
N ASN A 38 1.85 1.21 -2.11
CA ASN A 38 1.33 0.97 -0.76
C ASN A 38 -0.18 0.72 -0.75
N LEU A 39 -0.96 1.44 -1.57
CA LEU A 39 -2.40 1.20 -1.69
C LEU A 39 -2.68 -0.19 -2.24
N LEU A 40 -2.02 -0.58 -3.33
CA LEU A 40 -2.19 -1.91 -3.92
C LEU A 40 -1.79 -3.02 -2.93
N GLY A 41 -0.62 -2.89 -2.32
CA GLY A 41 -0.10 -3.88 -1.38
C GLY A 41 -0.97 -4.01 -0.12
N SER A 42 -1.47 -2.89 0.42
CA SER A 42 -2.34 -2.89 1.59
C SER A 42 -3.72 -3.49 1.30
N VAL A 43 -4.33 -3.24 0.14
CA VAL A 43 -5.61 -3.88 -0.24
C VAL A 43 -5.48 -5.40 -0.38
N LEU A 44 -4.41 -5.88 -1.04
CA LEU A 44 -4.16 -7.31 -1.19
C LEU A 44 -3.92 -7.99 0.17
N LEU A 45 -3.05 -7.40 1.00
CA LEU A 45 -2.75 -7.96 2.32
C LEU A 45 -3.94 -7.84 3.29
N ALA A 46 -4.76 -6.79 3.19
CA ALA A 46 -6.00 -6.67 3.95
C ALA A 46 -6.98 -7.81 3.61
N SER A 47 -7.10 -8.18 2.34
CA SER A 47 -7.99 -9.25 1.88
C SER A 47 -7.59 -10.60 2.49
N ASP A 48 -6.28 -10.88 2.56
CA ASP A 48 -5.77 -12.08 3.22
C ASP A 48 -6.02 -12.06 4.73
N LEU A 49 -5.72 -10.94 5.40
CA LEU A 49 -5.91 -10.80 6.85
C LEU A 49 -7.37 -10.88 7.26
N PHE A 50 -8.27 -10.35 6.42
CA PHE A 50 -9.71 -10.45 6.61
C PHE A 50 -10.18 -11.92 6.53
N SER A 51 -9.62 -12.72 5.61
CA SER A 51 -9.94 -14.15 5.52
C SER A 51 -9.48 -14.98 6.72
N LYS A 52 -8.62 -14.41 7.59
CA LYS A 52 -8.09 -15.04 8.80
C LYS A 52 -8.61 -14.39 10.10
N ASP A 53 -9.62 -13.52 10.03
CA ASP A 53 -10.15 -12.75 11.16
C ASP A 53 -9.06 -11.95 11.92
N ALA A 54 -7.98 -11.57 11.23
CA ALA A 54 -6.86 -10.83 11.80
C ALA A 54 -7.15 -9.32 11.83
N TRP A 55 -8.15 -8.92 12.62
CA TRP A 55 -8.71 -7.55 12.64
C TRP A 55 -7.71 -6.43 12.95
N SER A 56 -6.70 -6.69 13.78
CA SER A 56 -5.61 -5.73 14.03
C SER A 56 -4.82 -5.43 12.76
N GLY A 57 -4.50 -6.47 11.98
CA GLY A 57 -3.82 -6.35 10.70
C GLY A 57 -4.72 -5.68 9.65
N VAL A 58 -6.01 -6.05 9.58
CA VAL A 58 -6.97 -5.40 8.67
C VAL A 58 -7.05 -3.90 8.94
N THR A 59 -7.17 -3.50 10.21
CA THR A 59 -7.24 -2.09 10.61
C THR A 59 -5.99 -1.32 10.18
N LEU A 60 -4.80 -1.91 10.39
CA LEU A 60 -3.55 -1.31 9.94
C LEU A 60 -3.54 -1.08 8.43
N GLN A 61 -4.00 -2.05 7.63
CA GLN A 61 -4.02 -1.91 6.19
C GLN A 61 -5.05 -0.92 5.68
N VAL A 62 -6.19 -0.80 6.36
CA VAL A 62 -7.18 0.25 6.08
C VAL A 62 -6.57 1.63 6.32
N ILE A 63 -5.82 1.82 7.41
CA ILE A 63 -5.14 3.10 7.70
C ILE A 63 -4.10 3.41 6.61
N PHE A 64 -3.26 2.44 6.23
CA PHE A 64 -2.30 2.64 5.14
C PHE A 64 -2.96 2.93 3.79
N SER A 65 -4.06 2.25 3.48
CA SER A 65 -4.87 2.54 2.28
C SER A 65 -5.39 3.97 2.31
N ALA A 66 -5.95 4.43 3.44
CA ALA A 66 -6.48 5.78 3.60
C ALA A 66 -5.39 6.86 3.43
N ILE A 67 -4.21 6.65 4.04
CA ILE A 67 -3.06 7.55 3.90
C ILE A 67 -2.60 7.60 2.43
N ALA A 68 -2.52 6.44 1.76
CA ALA A 68 -2.12 6.37 0.37
C ALA A 68 -3.10 7.09 -0.57
N ILE A 69 -4.42 6.89 -0.37
CA ILE A 69 -5.46 7.59 -1.13
C ILE A 69 -5.36 9.10 -0.92
N TRP A 70 -5.26 9.56 0.33
CA TRP A 70 -5.14 10.98 0.65
C TRP A 70 -3.92 11.60 -0.03
N SER A 71 -2.76 10.95 0.04
CA SER A 71 -1.55 11.41 -0.63
C SER A 71 -1.69 11.44 -2.16
N LEU A 72 -2.32 10.43 -2.77
CA LEU A 72 -2.55 10.40 -4.23
C LEU A 72 -3.47 11.53 -4.69
N VAL A 73 -4.55 11.80 -3.95
CA VAL A 73 -5.46 12.93 -4.23
C VAL A 73 -4.70 14.26 -4.11
N ARG A 74 -3.93 14.44 -3.05
CA ARG A 74 -3.13 15.67 -2.86
C ARG A 74 -2.09 15.87 -3.96
N LEU A 75 -1.38 14.82 -4.35
CA LEU A 75 -0.34 14.87 -5.39
C LEU A 75 -0.91 15.03 -6.80
N THR A 76 -2.15 14.64 -7.05
CA THR A 76 -2.80 14.87 -8.35
C THR A 76 -3.27 16.32 -8.50
N THR A 77 -3.75 16.93 -7.42
CA THR A 77 -4.13 18.36 -7.41
C THR A 77 -2.92 19.28 -7.58
N LEU A 78 -1.79 19.03 -6.90
CA LEU A 78 -0.60 19.89 -6.97
C LEU A 78 0.08 19.93 -8.36
N THR A 79 -0.06 18.88 -9.16
CA THR A 79 0.52 18.84 -10.52
C THR A 79 -0.40 19.47 -11.56
N ARG A 80 -1.64 19.82 -11.22
CA ARG A 80 -2.57 20.50 -12.14
C ARG A 80 -2.40 22.02 -12.16
N GLU A 81 -1.64 22.59 -11.23
CA GLU A 81 -1.43 24.04 -11.10
C GLU A 81 -0.13 24.55 -11.78
N VAL A 82 0.55 23.70 -12.55
CA VAL A 82 1.76 24.04 -13.35
C VAL A 82 1.45 23.81 -14.83
#